data_AF-A0A4S4AG22-F1
#
_entry.id   AF-A0A4S4AG22-F1
#
_cell.length_a   1.000
_cell.length_b   1.000
_cell.length_c   1.000
_cell.angle_alpha   90.00
_cell.angle_beta   90.00
_cell.angle_gamma   90.00
#
_symmetry.space_group_name_H-M   'P 1'
#
loop_
_entity.id
_entity.type
_entity.pdbx_description
1 polymer ?
#
loop_
_entity_poly.entity_id
_entity_poly.type
_entity_poly.pdbx_seq_one_letter_code
_entity_poly.pdbx_strand_id
1 'polypeptide(L)' 'MKLEFDPIADCAYVGLSEKEVATSREIEPGVIADYDENGALIGIEILSVSKRAQDDLVQKAA' A
#
# COMPACT_ATOMS: atom_id res chain seq x y z
N MET A 1 -1.65 9.95 10.84
CA MET A 1 -0.77 9.14 9.97
C MET A 1 -0.50 7.83 10.69
N LYS A 2 -0.75 6.70 10.02
CA LYS A 2 -0.68 5.34 10.59
C LYS A 2 0.14 4.46 9.65
N LEU A 3 0.97 3.59 10.20
CA LEU A 3 1.69 2.56 9.45
C LEU A 3 1.39 1.21 10.10
N GLU A 4 0.88 0.28 9.32
CA GLU A 4 0.57 -1.08 9.77
C GLU A 4 1.24 -2.10 8.86
N PHE A 5 1.63 -3.21 9.45
CA PHE A 5 2.22 -4.34 8.73
C PHE A 5 1.56 -5.62 9.20
N ASP A 6 1.03 -6.39 8.25
CA ASP A 6 0.52 -7.72 8.48
C ASP A 6 1.48 -8.74 7.85
N PRO A 7 2.32 -9.43 8.66
CA PRO A 7 3.25 -10.43 8.16
C PRO A 7 2.56 -11.70 7.64
N ILE A 8 1.32 -11.98 8.08
CA ILE A 8 0.57 -13.17 7.63
C ILE A 8 0.02 -12.91 6.22
N ALA A 9 -0.49 -11.69 5.97
CA ALA A 9 -0.96 -11.27 4.66
C ALA A 9 0.18 -10.83 3.71
N ASP A 10 1.41 -10.64 4.23
CA ASP A 10 2.53 -9.98 3.53
C ASP A 10 2.13 -8.62 2.94
N CYS A 11 1.51 -7.79 3.79
CA CYS A 11 0.90 -6.53 3.42
C CYS A 11 1.37 -5.38 4.34
N ALA A 12 1.58 -4.20 3.75
CA ALA A 12 1.81 -2.95 4.48
C ALA A 12 0.73 -1.94 4.12
N TYR A 13 0.20 -1.24 5.13
CA TYR A 13 -0.76 -0.17 4.96
C TYR A 13 -0.23 1.16 5.51
N VAL A 14 -0.34 2.21 4.71
CA VAL A 14 0.02 3.59 5.06
C VAL A 14 -1.25 4.43 5.06
N GLY A 15 -1.77 4.74 6.24
CA GLY A 15 -2.89 5.66 6.43
C GLY A 15 -2.41 7.11 6.50
N LEU A 16 -2.86 7.94 5.55
CA LEU A 16 -2.55 9.38 5.49
C LEU A 16 -3.49 10.21 6.36
N SER A 17 -4.74 9.77 6.53
CA SER A 17 -5.75 10.40 7.40
C SER A 17 -6.59 9.37 8.16
N GLU A 18 -7.41 9.83 9.12
CA GLU A 18 -8.37 8.98 9.86
C GLU A 18 -9.77 8.98 9.22
N LYS A 19 -9.91 9.55 8.01
CA LYS A 19 -11.18 9.53 7.28
C LYS A 19 -11.53 8.10 6.84
N GLU A 20 -12.81 7.87 6.61
CA GLU A 20 -13.30 6.59 6.10
C GLU A 20 -12.96 6.42 4.61
N VAL A 21 -12.65 5.17 4.24
CA VAL A 21 -12.45 4.77 2.85
C VAL A 21 -13.80 4.65 2.16
N ALA A 22 -14.01 5.46 1.14
CA ALA A 22 -15.18 5.39 0.28
C ALA A 22 -14.94 4.50 -0.94
N THR A 23 -13.74 4.57 -1.54
CA THR A 23 -13.38 3.77 -2.71
C THR A 23 -11.91 3.36 -2.66
N SER A 24 -11.63 2.17 -3.20
CA SER A 24 -10.27 1.63 -3.33
C SER A 24 -9.99 1.31 -4.79
N ARG A 25 -8.78 1.58 -5.26
CA ARG A 25 -8.37 1.34 -6.64
C ARG A 25 -6.97 0.77 -6.70
N GLU A 26 -6.78 -0.31 -7.43
CA GLU A 26 -5.45 -0.80 -7.77
C GLU A 26 -4.82 0.15 -8.80
N ILE A 27 -3.68 0.74 -8.45
CA ILE A 27 -2.95 1.72 -9.28
C ILE A 27 -1.73 1.10 -9.96
N GLU A 28 -1.18 0.05 -9.36
CA GLU A 28 -0.17 -0.84 -9.92
C GLU A 28 -0.45 -2.26 -9.39
N PRO A 29 0.03 -3.33 -10.05
CA PRO A 29 -0.18 -4.69 -9.57
C PRO A 29 0.21 -4.81 -8.10
N GLY A 30 -0.76 -5.09 -7.22
CA GLY A 30 -0.64 -5.22 -5.76
C GLY A 30 -0.38 -3.92 -5.00
N VAL A 31 -0.65 -2.75 -5.58
CA VAL A 31 -0.64 -1.44 -4.91
C VAL A 31 -2.03 -0.83 -5.02
N ILE A 32 -2.71 -0.69 -3.89
CA ILE A 32 -4.07 -0.19 -3.78
C ILE A 32 -4.06 1.19 -3.15
N ALA A 33 -4.76 2.14 -3.76
CA ALA A 33 -4.97 3.49 -3.26
C ALA A 33 -6.41 3.62 -2.73
N ASP A 34 -6.52 4.12 -1.50
CA ASP A 34 -7.80 4.35 -0.83
C ASP A 34 -8.15 5.83 -0.83
N TYR A 35 -9.39 6.14 -1.21
CA TYR A 35 -9.91 7.48 -1.37
C TYR A 35 -11.12 7.73 -0.47
N ASP A 36 -11.23 8.95 0.03
CA ASP A 36 -12.44 9.42 0.72
C ASP A 36 -13.57 9.75 -0.27
N GLU A 37 -14.74 10.12 0.25
CA GLU A 37 -15.93 10.47 -0.54
C GLU A 37 -15.71 11.64 -1.52
N ASN A 38 -14.72 12.49 -1.27
CA ASN A 38 -14.36 13.62 -2.12
C ASN A 38 -13.29 13.27 -3.16
N GLY A 39 -12.85 12.01 -3.19
CA GLY A 39 -11.77 11.54 -4.06
C GLY A 39 -10.37 11.94 -3.59
N ALA A 40 -10.20 12.34 -2.33
CA ALA A 40 -8.88 12.61 -1.77
C ALA A 40 -8.20 11.29 -1.35
N LEU A 41 -6.93 11.13 -1.69
CA LEU A 41 -6.14 9.97 -1.27
C LEU A 41 -5.95 10.00 0.26
N ILE A 42 -6.34 8.93 0.94
CA ILE A 42 -6.28 8.82 2.40
C ILE A 42 -5.53 7.59 2.90
N GLY A 43 -5.23 6.64 2.02
CA GLY A 43 -4.50 5.41 2.36
C GLY A 43 -3.82 4.78 1.15
N ILE A 44 -2.77 4.02 1.40
CA ILE A 44 -2.13 3.15 0.41
C ILE A 44 -1.88 1.79 1.05
N GLU A 45 -2.33 0.73 0.38
CA GLU A 45 -2.05 -0.67 0.73
C GLU A 45 -1.09 -1.27 -0.30
N ILE A 46 -0.07 -1.97 0.19
CA ILE A 46 0.94 -2.63 -0.64
C ILE A 46 0.96 -4.11 -0.27
N LEU A 47 0.62 -4.96 -1.25
CA LEU A 47 0.66 -6.42 -1.14
C LEU A 47 2.02 -6.97 -1.57
N SER A 48 2.34 -8.17 -1.07
CA SER A 48 3.59 -8.89 -1.37
C SER A 48 4.84 -8.06 -1.06
N VAL A 49 4.84 -7.35 0.06
CA VAL A 49 5.89 -6.38 0.42
C VAL A 49 7.26 -7.05 0.47
N SER A 50 7.33 -8.27 1.00
CA SER A 50 8.57 -9.04 1.10
C SER A 50 9.23 -9.29 -0.26
N LYS A 51 8.43 -9.48 -1.32
CA LYS A 51 8.92 -9.75 -2.69
C LYS A 51 9.37 -8.47 -3.40
N ARG A 52 8.66 -7.37 -3.20
CA ARG A 52 9.04 -6.06 -3.79
C ARG A 52 10.39 -5.57 -3.28
N ALA A 53 10.66 -5.75 -1.98
CA ALA A 53 11.94 -5.42 -1.41
C ALA A 53 13.09 -6.27 -1.99
N GLN A 54 12.80 -7.52 -2.38
CA GLN A 54 13.79 -8.40 -2.99
C GLN A 54 14.10 -8.02 -4.44
N ASP A 55 13.09 -7.68 -5.24
CA ASP A 55 13.31 -7.23 -6.63
C ASP A 55 14.24 -6.01 -6.70
N ASP A 56 14.03 -5.03 -5.81
CA ASP A 56 14.89 -3.85 -5.71
C ASP A 56 16.35 -4.17 -5.33
N LEU A 57 16.57 -5.20 -4.50
CA LEU A 57 17.91 -5.64 -4.12
C LEU A 57 18.59 -6.44 -5.24
N VAL A 58 17.83 -7.24 -5.99
CA VAL A 58 18.31 -8.00 -7.16
C VAL A 58 18.74 -7.03 -8.28
N GLN A 59 17.98 -5.97 -8.53
CA GLN A 59 18.31 -4.96 -9.55
C GLN A 59 19.57 -4.15 -9.20
N LYS A 60 19.89 -3.95 -7.92
CA LYS A 60 21.10 -3.20 -7.49
C LYS A 60 22.39 -4.04 -7.52
N ALA A 61 22.27 -5.36 -7.60
CA ALA A 61 23.41 -6.29 -7.63
C ALA A 61 23.86 -6.70 -9.04
N ALA A 62 23.15 -6.24 -10.08
CA ALA A 62 23.46 -6.46 -11.50
C ALA A 62 24.16 -5.24 -12.11
#